data_AF-A0A968C0V4-F1
#
_entry.id   AF-A0A968C0V4-F1
#
_cell.length_a   1.000
_cell.length_b   1.000
_cell.length_c   1.000
_cell.angle_alpha   90.00
_cell.angle_beta   90.00
_cell.angle_gamma   90.00
#
_symmetry.space_group_name_H-M   'P 1'
#
loop_
_entity.id
_entity.type
_entity.pdbx_description
1 polymer ?
#
loop_
_entity_poly.entity_id
_entity_poly.type
_entity_poly.pdbx_seq_one_letter_code
_entity_poly.pdbx_strand_id
1 'polypeptide(L)'
;SSLIDGFSGITTLRLGPRLVLWSIIIWAVISAYYWLVLLAFDPGQSYVAGLAVASITALGMTIPASPGYIGVFEFLTRETMVLFGMTPELGLSYALVAHAIVYTVYTLLGLVSMFQQNLTYTELQKRITAEAQTSS
;
A
#
# COMPACT_ATOMS: atom_id res chain seq x y z
N SER A 1 -33.91 5.86 -1.47
CA SER A 1 -33.60 4.62 -0.72
C SER A 1 -32.26 3.98 -1.12
N SER A 2 -31.60 4.37 -2.22
CA SER A 2 -30.44 3.63 -2.76
C SER A 2 -29.14 3.69 -1.94
N LEU A 3 -28.90 4.73 -1.11
CA LEU A 3 -27.69 4.78 -0.27
C LEU A 3 -27.77 3.82 0.92
N ILE A 4 -28.94 3.66 1.52
CA ILE A 4 -29.15 2.77 2.67
C ILE A 4 -29.16 1.31 2.20
N ASP A 5 -29.75 1.03 1.03
CA ASP A 5 -29.73 -0.30 0.40
C ASP A 5 -28.32 -0.70 -0.08
N GLY A 6 -27.48 0.26 -0.50
CA GLY A 6 -26.08 0.02 -0.85
C GLY A 6 -25.21 -0.45 0.31
N PHE A 7 -25.51 -0.01 1.54
CA PHE A 7 -24.85 -0.49 2.76
C PHE A 7 -25.44 -1.80 3.29
N SER A 8 -26.72 -2.09 3.03
CA SER A 8 -27.37 -3.35 3.41
C SER A 8 -26.70 -4.59 2.80
N GLY A 9 -26.00 -4.46 1.66
CA GLY A 9 -25.17 -5.52 1.08
C GLY A 9 -23.84 -5.77 1.81
N ILE A 10 -23.29 -4.74 2.47
CA ILE A 10 -22.02 -4.81 3.24
C ILE A 10 -22.28 -5.24 4.70
N THR A 11 -23.45 -4.91 5.24
CA THR A 11 -23.86 -5.28 6.61
C THR A 11 -24.55 -6.63 6.67
N THR A 12 -24.04 -7.65 5.96
CA THR A 12 -24.29 -9.00 6.45
C THR A 12 -23.45 -9.13 7.72
N LEU A 13 -24.05 -8.96 8.91
CA LEU A 13 -23.40 -9.13 10.23
C LEU A 13 -22.55 -10.41 10.32
N ARG A 14 -22.88 -11.39 9.47
CA ARG A 14 -22.21 -12.69 9.29
C ARG A 14 -20.84 -12.62 8.56
N LEU A 15 -20.61 -11.64 7.70
CA LEU A 15 -19.33 -11.42 6.98
C LEU A 15 -18.36 -10.52 7.76
N GLY A 16 -18.86 -9.72 8.71
CA GLY A 16 -18.07 -8.77 9.51
C GLY A 16 -16.82 -9.38 10.15
N PRO A 17 -16.92 -10.49 10.91
CA PRO A 17 -15.75 -11.11 11.55
C PRO A 17 -14.70 -11.60 10.55
N ARG A 18 -15.14 -12.13 9.39
CA ARG A 18 -14.24 -12.61 8.34
C ARG A 18 -13.47 -11.46 7.68
N LEU A 19 -14.14 -10.33 7.42
CA LEU A 19 -13.50 -9.15 6.86
C LEU A 19 -12.49 -8.52 7.84
N VAL A 20 -12.86 -8.43 9.12
CA VAL A 20 -11.94 -7.94 10.17
C VAL A 20 -10.73 -8.86 10.28
N LEU A 21 -10.93 -10.18 10.29
CA LEU A 21 -9.83 -11.14 10.31
C LEU A 21 -8.90 -10.97 9.11
N TRP A 22 -9.45 -10.85 7.90
CA TRP A 22 -8.63 -10.60 6.71
C TRP A 22 -7.88 -9.27 6.76
N SER A 23 -8.52 -8.22 7.29
CA SER A 23 -7.84 -6.93 7.49
C SER A 23 -6.65 -7.08 8.45
N ILE A 24 -6.84 -7.74 9.60
CA ILE A 24 -5.77 -8.00 10.56
C ILE A 24 -4.63 -8.80 9.90
N ILE A 25 -4.95 -9.84 9.12
CA ILE A 25 -3.95 -10.63 8.41
C ILE A 25 -3.16 -9.76 7.42
N ILE A 26 -3.84 -8.93 6.62
CA ILE A 26 -3.20 -8.02 5.67
C ILE A 26 -2.25 -7.06 6.39
N TRP A 27 -2.73 -6.41 7.45
CA TRP A 27 -1.91 -5.51 8.26
C TRP A 27 -0.72 -6.21 8.90
N ALA A 28 -0.90 -7.45 9.38
CA ALA A 28 0.18 -8.26 9.93
C ALA A 28 1.23 -8.60 8.86
N VAL A 29 0.81 -8.97 7.65
CA VAL A 29 1.72 -9.26 6.53
C VAL A 29 2.49 -8.02 6.10
N ILE A 30 1.81 -6.87 5.98
CA ILE A 30 2.46 -5.59 5.64
C ILE A 30 3.48 -5.20 6.70
N SER A 31 3.10 -5.31 7.98
CA SER A 31 3.99 -5.00 9.11
C SER A 31 5.18 -5.95 9.17
N ALA A 32 4.96 -7.25 8.92
CA ALA A 32 6.01 -8.25 8.85
C ALA A 32 6.95 -7.97 7.69
N TYR A 33 6.46 -7.56 6.52
CA TYR A 33 7.29 -7.14 5.39
C TYR A 33 8.25 -6.00 5.80
N TYR A 34 7.72 -4.91 6.36
CA TYR A 34 8.54 -3.78 6.78
C TYR A 34 9.53 -4.16 7.89
N TRP A 35 9.08 -4.96 8.86
CA TRP A 35 9.95 -5.45 9.93
C TRP A 35 11.08 -6.36 9.40
N LEU A 36 10.80 -7.29 8.49
CA LEU A 36 11.81 -8.19 7.94
C LEU A 36 12.87 -7.44 7.13
N VAL A 37 12.46 -6.43 6.35
CA VAL A 37 13.41 -5.56 5.65
C VAL A 37 14.21 -4.74 6.67
N LEU A 38 13.58 -4.23 7.72
CA LEU A 38 14.22 -3.45 8.78
C LEU A 38 15.31 -4.25 9.52
N LEU A 39 15.07 -5.54 9.78
CA LEU A 39 16.08 -6.42 10.41
C LEU A 39 17.38 -6.55 9.61
N ALA A 40 17.38 -6.24 8.31
CA ALA A 40 18.60 -6.19 7.51
C ALA A 40 19.47 -4.95 7.80
N PHE A 41 18.88 -3.90 8.37
CA PHE A 41 19.54 -2.65 8.74
C PHE A 41 19.79 -2.54 10.24
N ASP A 42 18.84 -3.00 11.04
CA ASP A 42 18.93 -3.06 12.50
C ASP A 42 18.30 -4.36 13.02
N PRO A 43 19.10 -5.43 13.21
CA PRO A 43 18.60 -6.72 13.67
C PRO A 43 17.97 -6.71 15.07
N GLY A 44 18.23 -5.68 15.88
CA GLY A 44 17.66 -5.56 17.23
C GLY A 44 16.23 -5.03 17.24
N GLN A 45 15.72 -4.60 16.08
CA GLN A 45 14.50 -3.82 16.02
C GLN A 45 13.24 -4.66 16.22
N SER A 46 12.29 -4.12 16.98
CA SER A 46 11.05 -4.81 17.32
C SER A 46 10.06 -4.86 16.16
N TYR A 47 9.17 -5.85 16.16
CA TYR A 47 8.04 -5.91 15.22
C TYR A 47 7.15 -4.66 15.27
N VAL A 48 7.06 -4.02 16.44
CA VAL A 48 6.31 -2.76 16.63
C VAL A 48 6.85 -1.64 15.74
N ALA A 49 8.16 -1.63 15.43
CA ALA A 49 8.74 -0.67 14.49
C ALA A 49 8.23 -0.87 13.06
N GLY A 50 8.14 -2.12 12.60
CA GLY A 50 7.56 -2.44 11.28
C GLY A 50 6.06 -2.12 11.20
N LEU A 51 5.32 -2.41 12.28
CA LEU A 51 3.91 -2.02 12.41
C LEU A 51 3.72 -0.49 12.41
N ALA A 52 4.62 0.25 13.05
CA ALA A 52 4.60 1.71 13.05
C ALA A 52 4.84 2.27 11.65
N VAL A 53 5.82 1.74 10.91
CA VAL A 53 6.07 2.12 9.50
C VAL A 53 4.83 1.85 8.66
N ALA A 54 4.25 0.65 8.76
CA ALA A 54 3.03 0.29 8.05
C ALA A 54 1.89 1.29 8.33
N SER A 55 1.68 1.63 9.61
CA SER A 55 0.57 2.49 10.04
C SER A 55 0.78 3.95 9.64
N ILE A 56 1.96 4.51 9.90
CA ILE A 56 2.28 5.91 9.62
C ILE A 56 2.26 6.17 8.11
N THR A 57 2.86 5.28 7.32
CA THR A 57 2.87 5.42 5.87
C THR A 57 1.48 5.22 5.27
N ALA A 58 0.69 4.24 5.74
CA ALA A 58 -0.68 4.07 5.27
C ALA A 58 -1.57 5.29 5.54
N LEU A 59 -1.41 5.93 6.71
CA LEU A 59 -2.14 7.16 7.04
C LEU A 59 -1.64 8.35 6.22
N GLY A 60 -0.32 8.55 6.13
CA GLY A 60 0.26 9.70 5.42
C GLY A 60 0.03 9.65 3.91
N MET A 61 0.00 8.46 3.33
CA MET A 61 -0.29 8.25 1.90
C MET A 61 -1.79 8.38 1.56
N THR A 62 -2.68 8.67 2.51
CA THR A 62 -4.07 9.04 2.19
C THR A 62 -4.17 10.42 1.54
N ILE A 63 -3.14 11.26 1.73
CA ILE A 63 -3.04 12.57 1.09
C ILE A 63 -2.55 12.36 -0.35
N PRO A 64 -3.29 12.81 -1.38
CA PRO A 64 -2.88 12.65 -2.77
C PRO A 64 -1.52 13.32 -2.99
N ALA A 65 -0.53 12.51 -3.38
CA ALA A 65 0.87 12.91 -3.52
C ALA A 65 1.44 12.60 -4.91
N SER A 66 2.76 12.66 -5.04
CA SER A 66 3.52 12.27 -6.24
C SER A 66 3.16 10.85 -6.71
N PRO A 67 3.25 10.56 -8.03
CA PRO A 67 3.08 9.20 -8.54
C PRO A 67 3.96 8.20 -7.78
N GLY A 68 3.34 7.16 -7.22
CA GLY A 68 4.05 6.14 -6.44
C GLY A 68 4.53 6.60 -5.06
N TYR A 69 4.11 7.76 -4.55
CA TYR A 69 4.48 8.28 -3.22
C TYR A 69 5.99 8.46 -3.00
N ILE A 70 6.76 8.60 -4.07
CA ILE A 70 8.21 8.87 -4.00
C ILE A 70 8.45 10.19 -3.25
N GLY A 71 9.34 10.15 -2.27
CA GLY A 71 9.67 11.24 -1.36
C GLY A 71 8.82 11.21 -0.09
N VAL A 72 7.50 11.05 -0.21
CA VAL A 72 6.58 11.04 0.95
C VAL A 72 6.77 9.78 1.77
N PHE A 73 6.84 8.61 1.11
CA PHE A 73 7.09 7.35 1.79
C PHE A 73 8.45 7.36 2.51
N GLU A 74 9.49 7.84 1.83
CA GLU A 74 10.85 7.93 2.37
C GLU A 74 10.92 8.85 3.58
N PHE A 75 10.29 10.02 3.50
CA PHE A 75 10.22 10.97 4.59
C PHE A 75 9.52 10.37 5.81
N LEU A 76 8.29 9.85 5.64
CA LEU A 76 7.52 9.29 6.75
C LEU A 76 8.22 8.10 7.40
N THR A 77 8.82 7.23 6.59
CA THR A 77 9.55 6.06 7.09
C THR A 77 10.81 6.46 7.84
N ARG A 78 11.59 7.42 7.30
CA ARG A 78 12.77 7.99 7.97
C ARG A 78 12.40 8.57 9.32
N GLU A 79 11.39 9.44 9.39
CA GLU A 79 10.95 10.06 10.64
C GLU A 79 10.46 9.01 11.63
N THR A 80 9.75 7.99 11.16
CA THR A 80 9.35 6.87 12.01
C THR A 80 10.57 6.18 12.61
N MET A 81 11.59 5.86 11.81
CA MET A 81 12.80 5.18 12.30
C MET A 81 13.63 6.04 13.27
N VAL A 82 13.61 7.36 13.13
CA VAL A 82 14.22 8.28 14.10
C VAL A 82 13.53 8.16 15.47
N LEU A 83 12.20 8.04 15.51
CA LEU A 83 11.46 7.79 16.77
C LEU A 83 11.84 6.46 17.42
N PHE A 84 12.29 5.50 16.61
CA PHE A 84 12.74 4.18 17.04
C PHE A 84 14.24 4.09 17.32
N GLY A 85 14.95 5.24 17.32
CA GLY A 85 16.35 5.35 17.75
C GLY A 85 17.38 5.19 16.64
N MET A 86 16.96 5.02 15.38
CA MET A 86 17.89 4.95 14.25
C MET A 86 18.39 6.34 13.87
N THR A 87 19.61 6.41 13.31
CA THR A 87 20.08 7.65 12.71
C THR A 87 19.24 7.98 11.46
N PRO A 88 19.07 9.27 11.13
CA PRO A 88 18.25 9.63 9.99
C PRO A 88 18.80 9.14 8.65
N GLU A 89 20.11 8.96 8.52
CA GLU A 89 20.77 8.41 7.33
C GLU A 89 20.47 6.92 7.15
N LEU A 90 20.50 6.15 8.26
CA LEU A 90 20.18 4.73 8.23
C LEU A 90 18.68 4.51 8.01
N GLY A 91 17.83 5.30 8.66
CA GLY A 91 16.38 5.29 8.45
C GLY A 91 15.99 5.60 7.00
N LEU A 92 16.66 6.57 6.36
CA LEU A 92 16.46 6.86 4.94
C LEU A 92 16.93 5.71 4.03
N SER A 93 18.07 5.10 4.33
CA SER A 93 18.60 3.96 3.58
C SER A 93 17.63 2.77 3.62
N TYR A 94 17.10 2.46 4.81
CA TYR A 94 16.04 1.48 4.99
C TYR A 94 14.79 1.84 4.18
N ALA A 95 14.33 3.09 4.26
CA ALA A 95 13.13 3.55 3.57
C ALA A 95 13.24 3.37 2.05
N LEU A 96 14.38 3.74 1.46
CA LEU A 96 14.63 3.58 0.03
C LEU A 96 14.56 2.12 -0.41
N VAL A 97 15.19 1.20 0.35
CA VAL A 97 15.17 -0.23 0.02
C VAL A 97 13.78 -0.82 0.20
N ALA A 98 13.10 -0.52 1.32
CA ALA A 98 11.74 -0.98 1.57
C ALA A 98 10.77 -0.46 0.51
N HIS A 99 10.93 0.76 0.01
CA HIS A 99 10.08 1.29 -1.04
C HIS A 99 10.39 0.65 -2.40
N ALA A 100 11.67 0.54 -2.76
CA ALA A 100 12.09 -0.03 -4.03
C ALA A 100 11.62 -1.48 -4.20
N ILE A 101 11.70 -2.31 -3.15
CA ILE A 101 11.25 -3.70 -3.18
C ILE A 101 9.74 -3.76 -3.44
N VAL A 102 8.92 -3.08 -2.64
CA VAL A 102 7.46 -3.13 -2.78
C VAL A 102 7.01 -2.53 -4.12
N TYR A 103 7.61 -1.43 -4.54
CA TYR A 103 7.33 -0.77 -5.81
C TYR A 103 7.65 -1.68 -7.00
N THR A 104 8.80 -2.37 -6.97
CA THR A 104 9.21 -3.31 -8.01
C THR A 104 8.26 -4.50 -8.07
N VAL A 105 7.94 -5.11 -6.92
CA VAL A 105 7.03 -6.28 -6.87
C VAL A 105 5.66 -5.91 -7.41
N TYR A 106 5.09 -4.79 -6.97
CA TYR A 106 3.78 -4.35 -7.45
C TYR A 106 3.78 -3.98 -8.93
N THR A 107 4.84 -3.33 -9.41
CA THR A 107 5.00 -3.03 -10.83
C THR A 107 5.05 -4.31 -11.67
N LEU A 108 5.85 -5.30 -11.26
CA LEU A 108 5.96 -6.57 -11.97
C LEU A 108 4.64 -7.35 -11.95
N LEU A 109 3.95 -7.41 -10.81
CA LEU A 109 2.63 -8.05 -10.73
C LEU A 109 1.61 -7.36 -11.63
N GLY A 110 1.62 -6.03 -11.66
CA GLY A 110 0.78 -5.23 -12.56
C GLY A 110 1.07 -5.55 -14.03
N LEU A 111 2.33 -5.54 -14.44
CA LEU A 111 2.75 -5.87 -15.80
C LEU A 111 2.36 -7.29 -16.18
N VAL A 112 2.65 -8.28 -15.33
CA VAL A 112 2.27 -9.68 -15.56
C VAL A 112 0.76 -9.83 -15.73
N SER A 113 -0.03 -9.15 -14.90
CA SER A 113 -1.50 -9.15 -14.99
C SER A 113 -1.98 -8.53 -16.30
N MET A 114 -1.38 -7.43 -16.76
CA MET A 114 -1.69 -6.81 -18.05
C MET A 114 -1.39 -7.75 -19.22
N PHE A 115 -0.24 -8.43 -19.21
CA PHE A 115 0.11 -9.41 -20.25
C PHE A 115 -0.82 -10.62 -20.27
N GLN A 116 -1.29 -11.09 -19.11
CA GLN A 116 -2.22 -12.22 -19.03
C GLN A 116 -3.63 -11.90 -19.52
N GLN A 117 -4.09 -10.66 -19.34
CA GLN A 117 -5.46 -10.28 -19.64
C GLN A 117 -5.68 -9.80 -21.09
N ASN A 118 -4.64 -9.75 -21.93
CA ASN A 118 -4.72 -9.26 -23.31
C ASN A 118 -5.49 -7.93 -23.43
N LEU A 119 -5.46 -7.09 -22.39
CA LEU A 119 -5.99 -5.72 -22.44
C LEU A 119 -5.02 -4.94 -23.32
N THR A 120 -5.20 -5.12 -24.63
CA THR A 120 -4.46 -4.38 -25.63
C THR A 120 -4.73 -2.93 -25.30
N TYR A 121 -3.69 -2.10 -25.20
CA TYR A 121 -3.83 -0.67 -24.90
C TYR A 121 -4.96 -0.01 -25.73
N THR A 122 -5.22 -0.53 -26.93
CA THR A 122 -6.35 -0.23 -27.82
C THR A 122 -7.75 -0.37 -27.20
N GLU A 123 -8.01 -1.37 -26.36
CA GLU A 123 -9.31 -1.59 -25.68
C GLU A 123 -9.49 -0.68 -24.47
N LEU A 124 -8.41 -0.40 -23.71
CA LEU A 124 -8.43 0.63 -22.67
C LEU A 124 -8.68 2.02 -23.27
N GLN A 125 -8.01 2.34 -24.39
CA GLN A 125 -8.24 3.60 -25.11
C GLN A 125 -9.67 3.70 -25.67
N LYS A 126 -10.21 2.61 -26.24
CA LYS A 126 -11.60 2.54 -26.70
C LYS A 126 -12.59 2.76 -25.56
N ARG A 127 -12.38 2.16 -24.39
CA ARG A 127 -13.29 2.31 -23.23
C ARG A 127 -13.26 3.73 -22.65
N ILE A 128 -12.08 4.30 -22.47
CA ILE A 128 -11.92 5.69 -22.00
C ILE A 128 -12.59 6.68 -22.97
N THR A 129 -12.46 6.45 -24.28
CA THR A 129 -13.07 7.32 -25.30
C THR A 129 -14.59 7.14 -25.39
N ALA A 130 -15.09 5.91 -25.24
CA ALA A 130 -16.53 5.62 -25.24
C ALA A 130 -17.24 6.20 -24.01
N GLU A 131 -16.65 6.11 -22.81
CA GLU A 131 -17.20 6.72 -21.59
C GLU A 131 -17.27 8.25 -21.71
N ALA A 132 -16.25 8.89 -22.29
CA ALA A 132 -16.23 10.35 -22.50
C ALA A 132 -17.33 10.85 -23.46
N GLN A 133 -17.74 10.02 -24.44
CA GLN A 133 -18.83 10.33 -25.38
C GLN A 133 -20.23 10.10 -24.81
N THR A 134 -20.38 9.20 -23.83
CA THR A 134 -21.66 8.98 -23.15
C THR A 134 -21.94 9.99 -22.04
N SER A 135 -20.93 10.72 -21.59
CA SER A 135 -21.04 11.79 -20.59
C SER A 135 -21.24 13.20 -21.18
N SER A 136 -21.37 13.33 -22.50
CA SER A 136 -21.71 14.57 -23.23
C SER A 136 -23.13 14.50 -23.79
#